data_AF-A0A328SL58-F1
#
_entry.id   AF-A0A328SL58-F1
#
_cell.length_a   1.000
_cell.length_b   1.000
_cell.length_c   1.000
_cell.angle_alpha   90.00
_cell.angle_beta   90.00
_cell.angle_gamma   90.00
#
_symmetry.space_group_name_H-M   'P 1'
#
loop_
_entity.id
_entity.type
_entity.pdbx_description
1 polymer ?
#
loop_
_entity_poly.entity_id
_entity_poly.type
_entity_poly.pdbx_seq_one_letter_code
_entity_poly.pdbx_strand_id
1 'polypeptide(L)'
;MKWPSRKLDVLDIGEITSLNNEILSDRTNHYMKLLLFNLRVMFRYNDNSLDEFVEFYQYIEDILSNNILVDDEELKILIYRLTDLIVNIEDYDVTGDTIISECVSYLLSSLYLELETYRLVDLYNREDDYQKYLAIQIKNQVVEFDVLIDILKISEDERVNERVEEILNNNYPFEYARYKARREYLDY
;
A
#
# COMPACT_ATOMS: atom_id res chain seq x y z
N MET A 1 13.05 12.95 33.52
CA MET A 1 12.33 11.89 34.26
C MET A 1 12.28 10.72 33.30
N LYS A 2 12.98 9.61 33.57
CA LYS A 2 13.03 8.47 32.63
C LYS A 2 11.62 7.88 32.55
N TRP A 3 11.09 7.74 31.33
CA TRP A 3 9.87 6.99 31.09
C TRP A 3 9.96 5.65 31.85
N PRO A 4 8.98 5.33 32.71
CA PRO A 4 8.92 4.00 33.29
C PRO A 4 8.74 3.06 32.11
N SER A 5 9.67 2.13 31.98
CA SER A 5 9.64 1.07 30.99
C SER A 5 8.35 0.25 31.13
N ARG A 6 7.24 0.71 30.55
CA ARG A 6 6.44 -0.20 29.74
C ARG A 6 7.42 -0.61 28.66
N LYS A 7 8.07 -1.76 28.83
CA LYS A 7 8.61 -2.46 27.67
C LYS A 7 7.40 -2.55 26.75
N LEU A 8 7.31 -1.70 25.74
CA LEU A 8 6.50 -2.07 24.59
C LEU A 8 7.02 -3.45 24.22
N ASP A 9 6.14 -4.43 24.19
CA ASP A 9 6.43 -5.69 23.51
C ASP A 9 6.39 -5.36 22.01
N VAL A 10 7.40 -4.60 21.56
CA VAL A 10 7.58 -4.32 20.15
C VAL A 10 7.99 -5.64 19.52
N LEU A 11 7.14 -6.14 18.62
CA LEU A 11 7.38 -7.34 17.87
C LEU A 11 8.81 -7.38 17.31
N ASP A 12 9.38 -8.58 17.34
CA ASP A 12 10.64 -8.82 16.67
C ASP A 12 10.47 -8.79 15.13
N ILE A 13 11.60 -8.83 14.42
CA ILE A 13 11.59 -8.75 12.96
C ILE A 13 10.83 -9.95 12.36
N GLY A 14 10.98 -11.14 12.93
CA GLY A 14 10.33 -12.35 12.47
C GLY A 14 8.82 -12.28 12.67
N GLU A 15 8.39 -11.83 13.84
CA GLU A 15 6.99 -11.60 14.20
C GLU A 15 6.34 -10.61 13.23
N ILE A 16 6.95 -9.45 12.97
CA ILE A 16 6.42 -8.48 11.99
C ILE A 16 6.31 -9.09 10.59
N THR A 17 7.32 -9.83 10.13
CA THR A 17 7.27 -10.46 8.79
C THR A 17 6.17 -11.53 8.67
N SER A 18 5.81 -12.16 9.79
CA SER A 18 4.82 -13.24 9.84
C SER A 18 3.37 -12.75 9.85
N LEU A 19 3.12 -11.51 10.26
CA LEU A 19 1.77 -10.93 10.23
C LEU A 19 1.27 -10.87 8.79
N ASN A 20 -0.02 -11.04 8.54
CA ASN A 20 -0.58 -10.84 7.21
C ASN A 20 -2.10 -10.73 7.31
N ASN A 21 -2.64 -9.57 6.95
CA ASN A 21 -4.08 -9.41 6.83
C ASN A 21 -4.57 -10.11 5.56
N GLU A 22 -5.60 -10.94 5.69
CA GLU A 22 -6.11 -11.78 4.60
C GLU A 22 -6.92 -11.00 3.56
N ILE A 23 -7.47 -9.86 3.96
CA ILE A 23 -8.35 -9.02 3.14
C ILE A 23 -7.51 -8.11 2.24
N LEU A 24 -6.48 -7.48 2.82
CA LEU A 24 -5.61 -6.53 2.14
C LEU A 24 -4.73 -7.20 1.07
N SER A 25 -4.35 -6.45 0.04
CA SER A 25 -3.37 -6.91 -0.95
C SER A 25 -1.98 -7.14 -0.34
N ASP A 26 -1.16 -7.93 -1.02
CA ASP A 26 0.25 -8.16 -0.63
C ASP A 26 1.04 -6.84 -0.56
N ARG A 27 0.71 -5.89 -1.46
CA ARG A 27 1.32 -4.55 -1.48
C ARG A 27 0.97 -3.76 -0.23
N THR A 28 -0.30 -3.72 0.15
CA THR A 28 -0.74 -3.01 1.37
C THR A 28 -0.15 -3.67 2.61
N ASN A 29 -0.20 -5.01 2.70
CA ASN A 29 0.46 -5.78 3.76
C ASN A 29 1.95 -5.47 3.86
N HIS A 30 2.67 -5.40 2.73
CA HIS A 30 4.10 -5.06 2.70
C HIS A 30 4.37 -3.69 3.31
N TYR A 31 3.63 -2.66 2.90
CA TYR A 31 3.86 -1.30 3.39
C TYR A 31 3.43 -1.12 4.86
N MET A 32 2.41 -1.82 5.34
CA MET A 32 2.07 -1.83 6.76
C MET A 32 3.17 -2.48 7.61
N LYS A 33 3.76 -3.59 7.16
CA LYS A 33 4.92 -4.22 7.82
C LYS A 33 6.13 -3.30 7.83
N LEU A 34 6.43 -2.66 6.69
CA LEU A 34 7.52 -1.70 6.58
C LEU A 34 7.32 -0.51 7.53
N LEU A 35 6.08 -0.06 7.70
CA LEU A 35 5.75 0.99 8.65
C LEU A 35 5.99 0.54 10.10
N LEU A 36 5.60 -0.68 10.50
CA LEU A 36 5.93 -1.23 11.81
C LEU A 36 7.45 -1.28 12.04
N PHE A 37 8.22 -1.66 11.02
CA PHE A 37 9.68 -1.62 11.08
C PHE A 37 10.21 -0.21 11.33
N ASN A 38 9.70 0.78 10.61
CA ASN A 38 10.16 2.17 10.71
C ASN A 38 9.76 2.79 12.06
N LEU A 39 8.54 2.54 12.54
CA LEU A 39 8.10 2.96 13.87
C LEU A 39 8.98 2.34 14.97
N ARG A 40 9.33 1.06 14.84
CA ARG A 40 10.27 0.39 15.76
C ARG A 40 11.65 1.02 15.76
N VAL A 41 12.17 1.44 14.60
CA VAL A 41 13.43 2.18 14.51
C VAL A 41 13.28 3.53 15.21
N MET A 42 12.20 4.27 14.95
CA MET A 42 11.91 5.56 15.59
C MET A 42 11.84 5.44 17.11
N PHE A 43 11.17 4.43 17.66
CA PHE A 43 11.08 4.19 19.10
C PHE A 43 12.43 3.95 19.79
N ARG A 44 13.45 3.52 19.06
CA ARG A 44 14.81 3.35 19.61
C ARG A 44 15.59 4.64 19.71
N TYR A 45 15.24 5.64 18.91
CA TYR A 45 15.97 6.90 18.82
C TYR A 45 15.27 8.07 19.52
N ASN A 46 14.07 7.85 20.05
CA ASN A 46 13.28 8.87 20.72
C ASN A 46 12.93 8.41 22.14
N ASP A 47 13.21 9.25 23.14
CA ASP A 47 13.01 8.93 24.56
C ASP A 47 11.71 9.54 25.15
N ASN A 48 11.05 10.47 24.44
CA ASN A 48 9.82 11.16 24.86
C ASN A 48 8.87 11.34 23.66
N SER A 49 7.60 11.69 23.92
CA SER A 49 6.59 12.07 22.90
C SER A 49 6.18 10.97 21.91
N LEU A 50 6.15 9.71 22.35
CA LEU A 50 5.85 8.56 21.48
C LEU A 50 4.46 7.95 21.65
N ASP A 51 3.64 8.44 22.58
CA ASP A 51 2.38 7.80 22.95
C ASP A 51 1.44 7.59 21.74
N GLU A 52 1.27 8.61 20.90
CA GLU A 52 0.41 8.53 19.71
C GLU A 52 0.95 7.54 18.67
N PHE A 53 2.28 7.51 18.46
CA PHE A 53 2.92 6.55 17.57
C PHE A 53 2.84 5.12 18.09
N VAL A 54 2.87 4.93 19.41
CA VAL A 54 2.71 3.64 20.08
C VAL A 54 1.29 3.11 19.90
N GLU A 55 0.28 3.93 20.14
CA GLU A 55 -1.12 3.57 19.90
C GLU A 55 -1.34 3.24 18.43
N PHE A 56 -0.73 4.02 17.54
CA PHE A 56 -0.79 3.77 16.11
C PHE A 56 -0.07 2.49 15.68
N TYR A 57 1.09 2.18 16.26
CA TYR A 57 1.81 0.92 16.05
C TYR A 57 0.93 -0.28 16.40
N GLN A 58 0.29 -0.25 17.57
CA GLN A 58 -0.59 -1.33 18.04
C GLN A 58 -1.80 -1.50 17.12
N TYR A 59 -2.36 -0.39 16.64
CA TYR A 59 -3.46 -0.41 15.69
C TYR A 59 -3.07 -1.09 14.35
N ILE A 60 -1.90 -0.78 13.80
CA ILE A 60 -1.39 -1.43 12.58
C ILE A 60 -1.13 -2.92 12.82
N GLU A 61 -0.57 -3.27 13.98
CA GLU A 61 -0.36 -4.66 14.40
C GLU A 61 -1.68 -5.44 14.49
N ASP A 62 -2.71 -4.85 15.09
CA ASP A 62 -4.04 -5.47 15.21
C ASP A 62 -4.70 -5.70 13.85
N ILE A 63 -4.56 -4.75 12.91
CA ILE A 63 -5.02 -4.95 11.53
C ILE A 63 -4.26 -6.10 10.87
N LEU A 64 -2.92 -6.09 10.92
CA LEU A 64 -2.10 -7.13 10.30
C LEU A 64 -2.27 -8.52 10.93
N SER A 65 -2.70 -8.57 12.20
CA SER A 65 -3.04 -9.80 12.93
C SER A 65 -4.46 -10.29 12.67
N ASN A 66 -5.26 -9.57 11.86
CA ASN A 66 -6.69 -9.82 11.65
C ASN A 66 -7.53 -9.71 12.93
N ASN A 67 -7.06 -8.99 13.96
CA ASN A 67 -7.83 -8.68 15.17
C ASN A 67 -8.88 -7.60 14.89
N ILE A 68 -8.63 -6.75 13.90
CA ILE A 68 -9.56 -5.75 13.38
C ILE A 68 -10.04 -6.21 12.01
N LEU A 69 -11.37 -6.27 11.84
CA LEU A 69 -11.99 -6.56 10.55
C LEU A 69 -11.84 -5.32 9.65
N VAL A 70 -11.20 -5.51 8.50
CA VAL A 70 -10.99 -4.42 7.53
C VAL A 70 -12.14 -4.39 6.52
N ASP A 71 -13.06 -3.45 6.72
CA ASP A 71 -14.10 -3.10 5.74
C ASP A 71 -13.84 -1.70 5.14
N ASP A 72 -14.76 -1.22 4.29
CA ASP A 72 -14.66 0.10 3.65
C ASP A 72 -14.53 1.24 4.67
N GLU A 73 -15.17 1.13 5.83
CA GLU A 73 -15.11 2.16 6.86
C GLU A 73 -13.78 2.11 7.62
N GLU A 74 -13.31 0.91 7.96
CA GLU A 74 -12.03 0.72 8.61
C GLU A 74 -10.86 1.18 7.73
N LEU A 75 -10.95 0.98 6.41
CA LEU A 75 -9.97 1.54 5.46
C LEU A 75 -9.94 3.08 5.50
N LYS A 76 -11.10 3.75 5.57
CA LYS A 76 -11.15 5.21 5.72
C LYS A 76 -10.57 5.67 7.04
N ILE A 77 -10.86 4.96 8.14
CA ILE A 77 -10.29 5.25 9.46
C ILE A 77 -8.77 5.13 9.43
N LEU A 78 -8.23 4.07 8.81
CA LEU A 78 -6.79 3.87 8.66
C LEU A 78 -6.15 4.99 7.82
N ILE A 79 -6.76 5.35 6.68
CA ILE A 79 -6.29 6.46 5.83
C ILE A 79 -6.29 7.79 6.61
N TYR A 80 -7.36 8.06 7.36
CA TYR A 80 -7.48 9.27 8.18
C TYR A 80 -6.39 9.31 9.24
N ARG A 81 -6.19 8.23 9.99
CA ARG A 81 -5.16 8.14 11.03
C ARG A 81 -3.74 8.30 10.47
N LEU A 82 -3.44 7.69 9.33
CA LEU A 82 -2.14 7.86 8.64
C LEU A 82 -1.91 9.30 8.21
N THR A 83 -2.96 9.94 7.68
CA THR A 83 -2.87 11.32 7.20
C THR A 83 -2.65 12.28 8.37
N ASP A 84 -3.42 12.12 9.45
CA ASP A 84 -3.30 12.94 10.66
C ASP A 84 -1.91 12.82 11.29
N LEU A 85 -1.41 11.59 11.42
CA LEU A 85 -0.06 11.33 11.95
C LEU A 85 1.05 11.99 11.13
N ILE A 86 0.93 12.05 9.81
CA ILE A 86 1.91 12.73 8.94
C ILE A 86 1.75 14.24 8.96
N VAL A 87 0.52 14.75 8.92
CA VAL A 87 0.26 16.20 8.92
C VAL A 87 0.78 16.83 10.21
N ASN A 88 0.63 16.14 11.34
CA ASN A 88 1.06 16.62 12.64
C ASN A 88 2.48 16.15 13.01
N ILE A 89 3.23 15.50 12.10
CA ILE A 89 4.50 14.85 12.46
C ILE A 89 5.55 15.82 13.02
N GLU A 90 5.56 17.05 12.48
CA GLU A 90 6.46 18.12 12.89
C GLU A 90 6.16 18.61 14.32
N ASP A 91 4.92 18.45 14.79
CA ASP A 91 4.49 18.88 16.13
C ASP A 91 4.90 17.89 17.24
N TYR A 92 5.25 16.65 16.89
CA TYR A 92 5.59 15.60 17.86
C TYR A 92 7.05 15.62 18.35
N ASP A 93 7.91 16.51 17.81
CA ASP A 93 9.34 16.62 18.17
C ASP A 93 10.07 15.26 18.11
N VAL A 94 9.80 14.46 17.07
CA VAL A 94 10.39 13.13 16.86
C VAL A 94 11.54 13.15 15.85
N THR A 95 12.63 12.47 16.20
CA THR A 95 13.77 12.25 15.29
C THR A 95 13.46 11.07 14.36
N GLY A 96 13.68 11.25 13.06
CA GLY A 96 13.49 10.19 12.05
C GLY A 96 12.10 10.19 11.38
N ASP A 97 11.36 11.28 11.54
CA ASP A 97 10.13 11.63 10.82
C ASP A 97 10.18 11.32 9.31
N THR A 98 11.26 11.72 8.64
CA THR A 98 11.47 11.52 7.20
C THR A 98 11.42 10.05 6.75
N ILE A 99 11.88 9.12 7.61
CA ILE A 99 11.85 7.67 7.33
C ILE A 99 10.41 7.15 7.31
N ILE A 100 9.56 7.73 8.16
CA ILE A 100 8.14 7.37 8.24
C ILE A 100 7.38 8.03 7.08
N SER A 101 7.66 9.29 6.74
CA SER A 101 6.94 10.03 5.70
C SER A 101 6.94 9.33 4.33
N GLU A 102 8.08 8.79 3.89
CA GLU A 102 8.15 8.05 2.62
C GLU A 102 7.31 6.77 2.66
N CYS A 103 7.43 5.99 3.74
CA CYS A 103 6.67 4.76 3.92
C CYS A 103 5.15 5.01 3.98
N VAL A 104 4.74 6.08 4.67
CA VAL A 104 3.33 6.46 4.75
C VAL A 104 2.80 6.90 3.39
N SER A 105 3.59 7.62 2.58
CA SER A 105 3.17 7.99 1.23
C SER A 105 2.84 6.78 0.36
N TYR A 106 3.70 5.75 0.37
CA TYR A 106 3.44 4.51 -0.36
C TYR A 106 2.25 3.73 0.20
N LEU A 107 2.10 3.69 1.54
CA LEU A 107 0.97 3.05 2.19
C LEU A 107 -0.35 3.74 1.85
N LEU A 108 -0.41 5.07 1.93
CA LEU A 108 -1.60 5.85 1.56
C LEU A 108 -2.00 5.58 0.11
N SER A 109 -1.04 5.60 -0.82
CA SER A 109 -1.30 5.25 -2.22
C SER A 109 -1.88 3.83 -2.35
N SER A 110 -1.37 2.86 -1.60
CA SER A 110 -1.89 1.48 -1.61
C SER A 110 -3.31 1.42 -1.05
N LEU A 111 -3.58 2.11 0.07
CA LEU A 111 -4.89 2.11 0.72
C LEU A 111 -5.98 2.80 -0.10
N TYR A 112 -5.65 3.87 -0.83
CA TYR A 112 -6.60 4.48 -1.75
C TYR A 112 -7.02 3.54 -2.87
N LEU A 113 -6.10 2.68 -3.36
CA LEU A 113 -6.43 1.65 -4.35
C LEU A 113 -7.32 0.55 -3.75
N GLU A 114 -7.08 0.13 -2.50
CA GLU A 114 -7.99 -0.79 -1.79
C GLU A 114 -9.39 -0.18 -1.68
N LEU A 115 -9.48 1.09 -1.25
CA LEU A 115 -10.76 1.79 -1.09
C LEU A 115 -11.51 1.93 -2.43
N GLU A 116 -10.80 2.24 -3.51
CA GLU A 116 -11.39 2.27 -4.85
C GLU A 116 -11.92 0.89 -5.26
N THR A 117 -11.19 -0.17 -4.92
CA THR A 117 -11.62 -1.56 -5.17
C THR A 117 -12.91 -1.88 -4.44
N TYR A 118 -13.04 -1.52 -3.15
CA TYR A 118 -14.28 -1.70 -2.39
C TYR A 118 -15.47 -0.95 -3.00
N ARG A 119 -15.26 0.32 -3.38
CA ARG A 119 -16.30 1.13 -4.03
C ARG A 119 -16.76 0.53 -5.36
N LEU A 120 -15.83 -0.01 -6.14
CA LEU A 120 -16.15 -0.69 -7.39
C LEU A 120 -16.94 -1.97 -7.12
N VAL A 121 -16.54 -2.80 -6.15
CA VAL A 121 -17.28 -4.01 -5.75
C VAL A 121 -18.72 -3.68 -5.35
N ASP A 122 -18.93 -2.61 -4.56
CA ASP A 122 -20.27 -2.16 -4.16
C ASP A 122 -21.11 -1.62 -5.31
N LEU A 123 -20.51 -0.87 -6.25
CA LEU A 123 -21.16 -0.35 -7.46
C LEU A 123 -21.60 -1.47 -8.42
N TYR A 124 -20.87 -2.59 -8.43
CA TYR A 124 -21.10 -3.71 -9.32
C TYR A 124 -21.81 -4.91 -8.66
N ASN A 125 -22.49 -4.72 -7.52
CA ASN A 125 -23.34 -5.73 -6.86
C ASN A 125 -24.60 -6.13 -7.69
N ARG A 126 -24.37 -6.65 -8.89
CA ARG A 126 -25.27 -7.49 -9.70
C ARG A 126 -24.54 -8.79 -10.01
N GLU A 127 -25.28 -9.88 -9.87
CA GLU A 127 -24.85 -11.28 -9.97
C GLU A 127 -23.90 -11.58 -11.14
N ASP A 128 -22.86 -12.36 -10.85
CA ASP A 128 -22.23 -13.44 -11.66
C ASP A 128 -20.69 -13.44 -11.62
N ASP A 129 -20.12 -14.62 -11.89
CA ASP A 129 -18.70 -15.01 -11.93
C ASP A 129 -17.72 -14.00 -12.60
N TYR A 130 -18.26 -13.06 -13.37
CA TYR A 130 -17.55 -11.90 -13.92
C TYR A 130 -16.93 -11.01 -12.83
N GLN A 131 -17.55 -10.91 -11.64
CA GLN A 131 -16.99 -10.17 -10.50
C GLN A 131 -15.69 -10.80 -9.97
N LYS A 132 -15.55 -12.12 -9.95
CA LYS A 132 -14.28 -12.75 -9.52
C LYS A 132 -13.15 -12.44 -10.50
N TYR A 133 -13.45 -12.44 -11.80
CA TYR A 133 -12.48 -12.05 -12.82
C TYR A 133 -12.11 -10.57 -12.73
N LEU A 134 -13.08 -9.66 -12.59
CA LEU A 134 -12.83 -8.23 -12.42
C LEU A 134 -12.13 -7.91 -11.09
N ALA A 135 -12.51 -8.54 -9.98
CA ALA A 135 -11.84 -8.36 -8.70
C ALA A 135 -10.40 -8.87 -8.74
N ILE A 136 -10.12 -9.96 -9.45
CA ILE A 136 -8.76 -10.43 -9.72
C ILE A 136 -8.01 -9.46 -10.65
N GLN A 137 -8.64 -8.89 -11.67
CA GLN A 137 -8.03 -7.90 -12.56
C GLN A 137 -7.74 -6.56 -11.88
N ILE A 138 -8.63 -6.11 -10.99
CA ILE A 138 -8.46 -4.87 -10.22
C ILE A 138 -7.41 -5.07 -9.11
N LYS A 139 -7.48 -6.19 -8.38
CA LYS A 139 -6.46 -6.59 -7.38
C LYS A 139 -5.09 -6.85 -8.02
N ASN A 140 -5.07 -7.27 -9.28
CA ASN A 140 -3.86 -7.50 -10.09
C ASN A 140 -3.84 -6.60 -11.34
N GLN A 141 -3.99 -5.28 -11.22
CA GLN A 141 -3.77 -4.37 -12.36
C GLN A 141 -2.39 -4.58 -13.02
N VAL A 142 -1.43 -5.12 -12.28
CA VAL A 142 -0.15 -5.62 -12.78
C VAL A 142 -0.31 -6.71 -13.84
N VAL A 143 -1.25 -7.64 -13.69
CA VAL A 143 -1.52 -8.72 -14.66
C VAL A 143 -2.15 -8.18 -15.95
N GLU A 144 -3.06 -7.22 -15.89
CA GLU A 144 -3.61 -6.60 -17.12
C GLU A 144 -2.53 -5.79 -17.84
N PHE A 145 -1.77 -4.98 -17.10
CA PHE A 145 -0.61 -4.27 -17.64
C PHE A 145 0.39 -5.23 -18.31
N ASP A 146 0.76 -6.32 -17.62
CA ASP A 146 1.70 -7.31 -18.15
C ASP A 146 1.17 -8.01 -19.40
N VAL A 147 -0.13 -8.35 -19.44
CA VAL A 147 -0.79 -8.93 -20.62
C VAL A 147 -0.79 -7.94 -21.79
N LEU A 148 -1.09 -6.66 -21.56
CA LEU A 148 -1.06 -5.62 -22.60
C LEU A 148 0.37 -5.40 -23.13
N ILE A 149 1.36 -5.39 -22.24
CA ILE A 149 2.77 -5.33 -22.62
C ILE A 149 3.20 -6.55 -23.42
N ASP A 150 2.74 -7.75 -23.05
CA ASP A 150 3.05 -8.97 -23.79
C ASP A 150 2.39 -8.98 -25.17
N ILE A 151 1.14 -8.50 -25.30
CA ILE A 151 0.49 -8.29 -26.60
C ILE A 151 1.32 -7.34 -27.48
N LEU A 152 1.81 -6.22 -26.93
CA LEU A 152 2.69 -5.28 -27.66
C LEU A 152 4.01 -5.89 -28.12
N LYS A 153 4.55 -6.86 -27.37
CA LYS A 153 5.82 -7.53 -27.72
C LYS A 153 5.65 -8.57 -28.81
N ILE A 154 4.52 -9.28 -28.84
CA ILE A 154 4.29 -10.42 -29.74
C ILE A 154 3.45 -10.06 -30.97
N SER A 155 2.73 -8.95 -30.95
CA SER A 155 1.85 -8.53 -32.04
C SER A 155 2.62 -7.78 -33.12
N GLU A 156 2.55 -8.29 -34.35
CA GLU A 156 3.02 -7.60 -35.56
C GLU A 156 1.94 -6.69 -36.18
N ASP A 157 0.70 -6.71 -35.66
CA ASP A 157 -0.40 -5.88 -36.16
C ASP A 157 -0.33 -4.47 -35.57
N GLU A 158 -0.05 -3.49 -36.45
CA GLU A 158 0.11 -2.08 -36.11
C GLU A 158 -1.14 -1.47 -35.48
N ARG A 159 -2.35 -1.88 -35.90
CA ARG A 159 -3.61 -1.35 -35.33
C ARG A 159 -3.87 -1.87 -33.94
N VAL A 160 -3.51 -3.13 -33.67
CA VAL A 160 -3.61 -3.71 -32.33
C VAL A 160 -2.64 -2.99 -31.41
N ASN A 161 -1.41 -2.76 -31.88
CA ASN A 161 -0.39 -2.04 -31.12
C ASN A 161 -0.85 -0.62 -30.77
N GLU A 162 -1.34 0.16 -31.73
CA GLU A 162 -1.87 1.51 -31.48
C GLU A 162 -2.97 1.54 -30.41
N ARG A 163 -3.90 0.58 -30.43
CA ARG A 163 -4.99 0.53 -29.43
C ARG A 163 -4.51 0.10 -28.06
N VAL A 164 -3.57 -0.83 -27.99
CA VAL A 164 -2.97 -1.22 -26.71
C VAL A 164 -2.17 -0.05 -26.13
N GLU A 165 -1.41 0.68 -26.95
CA GLU A 165 -0.71 1.89 -26.50
C GLU A 165 -1.67 2.97 -25.98
N GLU A 166 -2.81 3.17 -26.65
CA GLU A 166 -3.84 4.12 -26.20
C GLU A 166 -4.42 3.71 -24.83
N ILE A 167 -4.72 2.43 -24.63
CA ILE A 167 -5.19 1.90 -23.34
C ILE A 167 -4.12 2.08 -22.26
N LEU A 168 -2.87 1.75 -22.56
CA LEU A 168 -1.75 1.87 -21.62
C LEU A 168 -1.45 3.33 -21.23
N ASN A 169 -1.50 4.26 -22.18
CA ASN A 169 -1.28 5.68 -21.89
C ASN A 169 -2.40 6.29 -21.04
N ASN A 170 -3.64 5.87 -21.25
CA ASN A 170 -4.79 6.45 -20.55
C ASN A 170 -5.00 5.83 -19.16
N ASN A 171 -4.83 4.52 -19.03
CA ASN A 171 -5.19 3.78 -17.83
C ASN A 171 -3.98 3.44 -16.94
N TYR A 172 -2.76 3.41 -17.50
CA TYR A 172 -1.53 3.03 -16.80
C TYR A 172 -0.37 4.00 -17.08
N PRO A 173 -0.57 5.33 -16.94
CA PRO A 173 0.38 6.33 -17.44
C PRO A 173 1.77 6.25 -16.78
N PHE A 174 1.85 5.92 -15.49
CA PHE A 174 3.12 5.87 -14.76
C PHE A 174 3.89 4.58 -15.04
N GLU A 175 3.21 3.44 -15.03
CA GLU A 175 3.75 2.12 -15.31
C GLU A 175 4.24 2.04 -16.75
N TYR A 176 3.46 2.56 -17.70
CA TYR A 176 3.81 2.54 -19.11
C TYR A 176 4.98 3.49 -19.43
N ALA A 177 5.03 4.68 -18.81
CA ALA A 177 6.18 5.56 -18.93
C ALA A 177 7.47 4.90 -18.41
N ARG A 178 7.39 4.17 -17.29
CA ARG A 178 8.53 3.41 -16.74
C ARG A 178 8.94 2.25 -17.65
N TYR A 179 7.99 1.54 -18.27
CA TYR A 179 8.26 0.50 -19.25
C TYR A 179 8.98 1.05 -20.50
N LYS A 180 8.48 2.15 -21.08
CA LYS A 180 9.11 2.81 -22.24
C LYS A 180 10.55 3.21 -21.94
N ALA A 181 10.77 3.88 -20.81
CA ALA A 181 12.11 4.27 -20.38
C ALA A 181 13.05 3.05 -20.27
N ARG A 182 12.63 1.94 -19.65
CA ARG A 182 13.47 0.73 -19.53
C ARG A 182 13.74 0.05 -20.86
N ARG A 183 12.78 0.03 -21.78
CA ARG A 183 12.95 -0.54 -23.13
C ARG A 183 13.98 0.26 -23.93
N GLU A 184 13.88 1.59 -23.90
CA GLU A 184 14.82 2.48 -24.58
C GLU A 184 16.27 2.35 -24.05
N TYR A 185 16.46 1.97 -22.78
CA TYR A 185 17.79 1.68 -22.22
C TYR A 185 18.37 0.31 -22.60
N LEU A 186 17.54 -0.65 -23.02
CA LEU A 186 17.98 -2.02 -23.35
C LEU A 186 18.21 -2.23 -24.86
N ASP A 187 17.73 -1.31 -25.69
CA ASP A 187 17.93 -1.32 -27.16
C ASP A 187 19.21 -0.57 -27.61
N TYR A 188 20.05 -0.12 -26.67
CA TYR A 188 21.41 0.44 -26.87
C TYR A 188 22.49 -0.44 -26.26
#